data_AF-A0A1Y2GKW7-F1
#
_entry.id   AF-A0A1Y2GKW7-F1
#
_cell.length_a   1.000
_cell.length_b   1.000
_cell.length_c   1.000
_cell.angle_alpha   90.00
_cell.angle_beta   90.00
_cell.angle_gamma   90.00
#
_symmetry.space_group_name_H-M   'P 1'
#
loop_
_entity.id
_entity.type
_entity.pdbx_description
1 polymer ?
#
loop_
_entity_poly.entity_id
_entity_poly.type
_entity_poly.pdbx_seq_one_letter_code
_entity_poly.pdbx_strand_id
1 'polypeptide(L)'
;MGPTDSPALKRTASSLEEAGEAVSFSRHNAKKSRKNDNDTEIEHTEDCEDPECEGCAEGEIILHFDIKPTAMEVFKMARDEVAAVEAGSTLGSSGTRSLSRLAKALFDRAIDEFEILEKTQTHIELNDETDVARQVLVTKIQHATCVVLMGRYIPSMEVLEDGTRMFDELAKKTAYQNGHILVGLGIAQLSQAGEIRRQALKTLELEEDELTEEQIETAGHIGKTEMNLIDNALENFDKGLSLLKKRKEDPPESESTFAQESIRAAQELDEYGNTLDAKLNQELACKTFDRALELLEDAQKHKADAVDSSADALSLFGSILYNKAKAADNQAEGDENPAKGLLERAIEMLVKAENMQGEDGDAKTLETLGQAYLMSTGLIEDEDMILERVEAAKEKLSHALALDPHNPNLRQQVEALCGGDDNFEYEDDDVETEEDGNDEDNAEEEDE
;
A
#
# COMPACT_ATOMS: atom_id res chain seq x y z
N MET A 1 -14.59 -29.84 -18.55
CA MET A 1 -13.50 -30.55 -17.84
C MET A 1 -12.37 -30.79 -18.81
N GLY A 2 -11.39 -29.90 -18.79
CA GLY A 2 -10.10 -30.03 -19.45
C GLY A 2 -9.10 -29.24 -18.59
N PRO A 3 -7.89 -29.74 -18.34
CA PRO A 3 -6.93 -29.04 -17.51
C PRO A 3 -6.34 -27.87 -18.31
N THR A 4 -6.39 -26.67 -17.73
CA THR A 4 -5.60 -25.52 -18.18
C THR A 4 -4.24 -25.62 -17.53
N ASP A 5 -3.27 -26.18 -18.25
CA ASP A 5 -1.87 -26.16 -17.86
C ASP A 5 -1.33 -24.74 -18.05
N SER A 6 -1.04 -24.06 -16.93
CA SER A 6 -0.24 -22.84 -16.93
C SER A 6 1.20 -23.17 -17.37
N PRO A 7 1.80 -22.41 -18.30
CA PRO A 7 3.17 -22.66 -18.72
C PRO A 7 4.14 -22.31 -17.58
N ALA A 8 4.90 -23.31 -17.14
CA ALA A 8 5.91 -23.15 -16.10
C ALA A 8 7.19 -22.49 -16.67
N LEU A 9 7.60 -21.37 -16.07
CA LEU A 9 8.88 -20.73 -16.34
C LEU A 9 10.04 -21.65 -15.93
N LYS A 10 10.89 -22.03 -16.88
CA LYS A 10 12.19 -22.66 -16.61
C LYS A 10 13.30 -21.64 -16.66
N ARG A 11 14.05 -21.51 -15.57
CA ARG A 11 15.28 -20.70 -15.49
C ARG A 11 16.42 -21.51 -16.13
N THR A 12 17.00 -21.00 -17.21
CA THR A 12 18.27 -21.51 -17.74
C THR A 12 19.20 -20.34 -18.01
N ALA A 13 20.34 -20.31 -17.33
CA ALA A 13 21.48 -19.48 -17.69
C ALA A 13 22.24 -20.16 -18.85
N SER A 14 22.47 -19.45 -19.94
CA SER A 14 23.35 -19.89 -21.02
C SER A 14 24.27 -18.74 -21.40
N SER A 15 25.57 -18.96 -21.27
CA SER A 15 26.57 -18.13 -21.95
C SER A 15 26.64 -18.56 -23.41
N LEU A 16 26.90 -17.61 -24.31
CA LEU A 16 27.51 -17.92 -25.60
C LEU A 16 28.11 -16.66 -26.24
N GLU A 17 29.31 -16.91 -26.77
CA GLU A 17 30.29 -16.01 -27.36
C GLU A 17 29.86 -15.39 -28.71
N GLU A 18 30.60 -14.35 -29.08
CA GLU A 18 30.49 -13.46 -30.24
C GLU A 18 30.40 -14.13 -31.63
N ALA A 19 29.73 -13.46 -32.58
CA ALA A 19 30.35 -12.74 -33.71
C ALA A 19 29.42 -12.59 -34.93
N GLY A 20 29.34 -11.38 -35.51
CA GLY A 20 28.98 -11.19 -36.93
C GLY A 20 28.16 -9.94 -37.31
N GLU A 21 28.87 -8.89 -37.72
CA GLU A 21 28.51 -7.74 -38.60
C GLU A 21 27.42 -8.03 -39.68
N ALA A 22 26.61 -7.10 -40.25
CA ALA A 22 26.44 -5.65 -40.19
C ALA A 22 25.16 -5.22 -40.99
N VAL A 23 24.87 -3.91 -40.94
CA VAL A 23 24.27 -3.01 -41.98
C VAL A 23 22.85 -2.43 -41.74
N SER A 24 22.84 -1.25 -41.11
CA SER A 24 22.17 0.05 -41.38
C SER A 24 20.75 0.17 -41.99
N PHE A 25 19.90 1.03 -41.40
CA PHE A 25 19.54 2.42 -41.82
C PHE A 25 18.58 3.04 -40.76
N SER A 26 18.98 4.07 -39.98
CA SER A 26 18.67 5.52 -40.13
C SER A 26 17.18 5.87 -39.95
N ARG A 27 16.68 6.81 -39.12
CA ARG A 27 17.20 7.90 -38.26
C ARG A 27 15.97 8.48 -37.51
N HIS A 28 16.10 8.96 -36.28
CA HIS A 28 15.59 10.28 -35.87
C HIS A 28 16.40 10.81 -34.67
N ASN A 29 16.80 12.08 -34.78
CA ASN A 29 17.79 12.78 -33.96
C ASN A 29 17.30 13.08 -32.54
N ALA A 30 18.10 12.73 -31.53
CA ALA A 30 18.13 13.41 -30.24
C ALA A 30 19.40 14.25 -30.10
N LYS A 31 19.24 15.43 -29.49
CA LYS A 31 20.23 16.51 -29.39
C LYS A 31 21.46 16.10 -28.58
N LYS A 32 22.65 16.47 -29.08
CA LYS A 32 23.94 16.40 -28.39
C LYS A 32 23.93 17.20 -27.08
N SER A 33 24.15 16.54 -25.95
CA SER A 33 24.68 17.17 -24.74
C SER A 33 26.20 17.27 -24.85
N ARG A 34 26.77 18.37 -24.36
CA ARG A 34 28.21 18.65 -24.34
C ARG A 34 28.86 17.83 -23.22
N LYS A 35 29.87 17.01 -23.58
CA LYS A 35 30.82 16.38 -22.67
C LYS A 35 31.54 17.47 -21.84
N ASN A 36 31.49 17.36 -20.52
CA ASN A 36 32.53 17.87 -19.65
C ASN A 36 33.50 16.71 -19.40
N ASP A 37 34.75 16.89 -19.79
CA ASP A 37 35.85 15.97 -19.53
C ASP A 37 36.32 16.16 -18.10
N ASN A 38 35.96 15.26 -17.19
CA ASN A 38 36.69 14.93 -15.96
C ASN A 38 35.93 13.85 -15.17
N ASP A 39 35.93 12.62 -15.67
CA ASP A 39 35.76 11.44 -14.82
C ASP A 39 36.73 10.37 -15.31
N THR A 40 37.66 10.01 -14.44
CA THR A 40 38.56 8.87 -14.61
C THR A 40 37.72 7.59 -14.66
N GLU A 41 37.65 6.98 -15.84
CA GLU A 41 37.09 5.63 -16.03
C GLU A 41 37.81 4.65 -15.09
N ILE A 42 37.08 4.14 -14.09
CA ILE A 42 37.47 2.96 -13.34
C ILE A 42 37.14 1.78 -14.26
N GLU A 43 38.15 1.16 -14.87
CA GLU A 43 38.01 -0.10 -15.58
C GLU A 43 37.64 -1.20 -14.57
N HIS A 44 36.39 -1.68 -14.63
CA HIS A 44 35.92 -2.81 -13.84
C HIS A 44 36.22 -4.13 -14.57
N THR A 45 36.67 -5.15 -13.82
CA THR A 45 36.93 -6.50 -14.32
C THR A 45 35.66 -7.35 -14.32
N GLU A 46 35.51 -8.24 -15.31
CA GLU A 46 34.33 -9.09 -15.52
C GLU A 46 34.00 -10.04 -14.34
N ASP A 47 34.96 -10.25 -13.42
CA ASP A 47 34.81 -11.11 -12.23
C ASP A 47 34.77 -10.29 -10.92
N CYS A 48 33.84 -9.34 -10.81
CA CYS A 48 33.62 -8.62 -9.55
C CYS A 48 32.61 -9.36 -8.66
N GLU A 49 33.03 -9.78 -7.47
CA GLU A 49 32.18 -10.47 -6.47
C GLU A 49 31.71 -9.53 -5.34
N ASP A 50 31.90 -8.21 -5.50
CA ASP A 50 31.55 -7.23 -4.47
C ASP A 50 30.04 -6.87 -4.53
N PRO A 51 29.25 -7.20 -3.49
CA PRO A 51 27.81 -6.96 -3.47
C PRO A 51 27.41 -5.48 -3.37
N GLU A 52 28.36 -4.58 -3.09
CA GLU A 52 28.13 -3.13 -3.01
C GLU A 52 28.62 -2.37 -4.27
N CYS A 53 29.09 -3.08 -5.30
CA CYS A 53 29.61 -2.44 -6.51
C CYS A 53 28.49 -1.99 -7.47
N GLU A 54 28.21 -0.68 -7.50
CA GLU A 54 27.21 -0.06 -8.41
C GLU A 54 27.57 -0.10 -9.91
N GLY A 55 28.79 -0.54 -10.26
CA GLY A 55 29.36 -0.44 -11.61
C GLY A 55 29.57 -1.75 -12.37
N CYS A 56 29.28 -2.91 -11.76
CA CYS A 56 29.41 -4.20 -12.44
C CYS A 56 28.07 -4.62 -13.07
N ALA A 57 28.09 -4.92 -14.36
CA ALA A 57 26.93 -5.14 -15.22
C ALA A 57 25.83 -6.00 -14.58
N GLU A 58 24.83 -5.34 -14.00
CA GLU A 58 23.57 -5.97 -13.60
C GLU A 58 22.81 -6.33 -14.88
N GLY A 59 22.89 -7.61 -15.28
CA GLY A 59 22.37 -8.07 -16.57
C GLY A 59 20.88 -7.77 -16.80
N GLU A 60 20.54 -7.45 -18.05
CA GLU A 60 19.16 -7.28 -18.53
C GLU A 60 18.36 -8.58 -18.32
N ILE A 61 17.18 -8.50 -17.69
CA ILE A 61 16.29 -9.66 -17.57
C ILE A 61 15.61 -9.88 -18.92
N ILE A 62 16.02 -10.93 -19.61
CA ILE A 62 15.38 -11.37 -20.85
C ILE A 62 14.23 -12.32 -20.51
N LEU A 63 12.99 -11.88 -20.76
CA LEU A 63 11.81 -12.71 -20.60
C LEU A 63 11.64 -13.63 -21.82
N HIS A 64 11.71 -14.94 -21.60
CA HIS A 64 11.39 -15.94 -22.62
C HIS A 64 10.05 -16.61 -22.32
N PHE A 65 9.16 -16.61 -23.31
CA PHE A 65 7.86 -17.27 -23.23
C PHE A 65 7.78 -18.35 -24.30
N ASP A 66 7.47 -19.58 -23.89
CA ASP A 66 7.28 -20.72 -24.81
C ASP A 66 6.12 -20.46 -25.79
N ILE A 67 5.10 -19.73 -25.34
CA ILE A 67 3.96 -19.28 -26.12
C ILE A 67 3.85 -17.77 -25.92
N LYS A 68 3.74 -16.99 -27.02
CA LYS A 68 3.65 -15.52 -26.92
C LYS A 68 2.37 -15.15 -26.12
N PRO A 69 2.51 -14.56 -24.91
CA PRO A 69 1.36 -14.12 -24.14
C PRO A 69 0.75 -12.85 -24.75
N THR A 70 -0.53 -12.64 -24.47
CA THR A 70 -1.24 -11.39 -24.73
C THR A 70 -0.78 -10.30 -23.75
N ALA A 71 -0.98 -9.03 -24.11
CA ALA A 71 -0.66 -7.89 -23.21
C ALA A 71 -1.33 -8.04 -21.83
N MET A 72 -2.58 -8.54 -21.80
CA MET A 72 -3.32 -8.77 -20.57
C MET A 72 -2.72 -9.87 -19.70
N GLU A 73 -2.24 -10.96 -20.31
CA GLU A 73 -1.60 -12.06 -19.58
C GLU A 73 -0.27 -11.60 -18.97
N VAL A 74 0.54 -10.84 -19.72
CA VAL A 74 1.79 -10.27 -19.17
C VAL A 74 1.49 -9.28 -18.05
N PHE A 75 0.48 -8.42 -18.22
CA PHE A 75 0.07 -7.48 -17.18
C PHE A 75 -0.41 -8.20 -15.92
N LYS A 76 -1.19 -9.28 -16.07
CA LYS A 76 -1.59 -10.12 -14.94
C LYS A 76 -0.39 -10.75 -14.25
N MET A 77 0.56 -11.31 -15.01
CA MET A 77 1.81 -11.86 -14.44
C MET A 77 2.59 -10.79 -13.66
N ALA A 78 2.65 -9.55 -14.17
CA ALA A 78 3.28 -8.44 -13.46
C ALA A 78 2.60 -8.21 -12.11
N ARG A 79 1.26 -8.12 -12.08
CA ARG A 79 0.48 -7.94 -10.84
C ARG A 79 0.63 -9.09 -9.87
N ASP A 80 0.59 -10.32 -10.35
CA ASP A 80 0.73 -11.52 -9.53
C ASP A 80 2.14 -11.58 -8.91
N GLU A 81 3.17 -11.19 -9.67
CA GLU A 81 4.54 -11.05 -9.15
C GLU A 81 4.62 -9.94 -8.10
N VAL A 82 3.97 -8.78 -8.29
CA VAL A 82 3.93 -7.75 -7.26
C VAL A 82 3.23 -8.26 -6.01
N ALA A 83 2.07 -8.89 -6.14
CA ALA A 83 1.35 -9.45 -5.01
C ALA A 83 2.17 -10.52 -4.27
N ALA A 84 2.93 -11.35 -5.00
CA ALA A 84 3.84 -12.33 -4.43
C ALA A 84 5.04 -11.66 -3.72
N VAL A 85 5.54 -10.54 -4.24
CA VAL A 85 6.56 -9.73 -3.59
C VAL A 85 5.98 -9.01 -2.37
N GLU A 86 4.75 -8.52 -2.39
CA GLU A 86 4.11 -7.90 -1.23
C GLU A 86 3.75 -8.94 -0.14
N ALA A 87 3.41 -10.16 -0.55
CA ALA A 87 3.19 -11.29 0.36
C ALA A 87 4.50 -11.96 0.82
N GLY A 88 5.61 -11.74 0.11
CA GLY A 88 6.88 -12.46 0.29
C GLY A 88 8.11 -11.59 0.57
N SER A 89 8.02 -10.25 0.49
CA SER A 89 8.97 -9.24 0.97
C SER A 89 8.30 -8.49 2.13
N THR A 90 8.68 -8.62 3.40
CA THR A 90 10.01 -8.57 4.05
C THR A 90 10.77 -7.24 3.97
N LEU A 91 10.11 -6.11 3.67
CA LEU A 91 10.70 -4.77 3.78
C LEU A 91 9.77 -3.83 4.55
N GLY A 92 9.66 -4.05 5.87
CA GLY A 92 9.09 -3.06 6.80
C GLY A 92 10.10 -1.98 7.20
N SER A 93 10.93 -1.51 6.27
CA SER A 93 11.71 -0.29 6.45
C SER A 93 11.12 0.78 5.55
N SER A 94 11.01 1.98 6.11
CA SER A 94 10.46 3.16 5.47
C SER A 94 10.88 3.31 4.00
N GLY A 95 9.88 3.55 3.13
CA GLY A 95 10.07 4.48 2.02
C GLY A 95 10.21 3.94 0.59
N THR A 96 10.53 2.66 0.34
CA THR A 96 10.66 2.19 -1.07
C THR A 96 10.11 0.78 -1.30
N ARG A 97 8.89 0.69 -1.86
CA ARG A 97 8.44 -0.49 -2.62
C ARG A 97 9.38 -0.64 -3.81
N SER A 98 10.43 -1.45 -3.71
CA SER A 98 11.27 -1.77 -4.86
C SER A 98 10.66 -2.99 -5.54
N LEU A 99 10.12 -2.84 -6.75
CA LEU A 99 9.68 -3.98 -7.55
C LEU A 99 10.80 -5.01 -7.68
N SER A 100 10.45 -6.30 -7.63
CA SER A 100 11.37 -7.30 -8.14
C SER A 100 11.74 -6.92 -9.57
N ARG A 101 13.01 -7.11 -9.95
CA ARG A 101 13.47 -6.82 -11.33
C ARG A 101 12.59 -7.54 -12.37
N LEU A 102 12.06 -8.71 -11.99
CA LEU A 102 11.11 -9.48 -12.77
C LEU A 102 9.78 -8.74 -12.97
N ALA A 103 9.17 -8.20 -11.91
CA ALA A 103 7.94 -7.43 -12.02
C ALA A 103 8.11 -6.20 -12.91
N LYS A 104 9.23 -5.46 -12.78
CA LYS A 104 9.55 -4.35 -13.67
C LYS A 104 9.63 -4.80 -15.14
N ALA A 105 10.38 -5.86 -15.42
CA ALA A 105 10.50 -6.39 -16.78
C ALA A 105 9.14 -6.85 -17.35
N LEU A 106 8.25 -7.39 -16.51
CA LEU A 106 6.89 -7.77 -16.90
C LEU A 106 6.02 -6.53 -17.19
N PHE A 107 6.11 -5.46 -16.39
CA PHE A 107 5.42 -4.20 -16.67
C PHE A 107 5.90 -3.55 -17.98
N ASP A 108 7.21 -3.41 -18.17
CA ASP A 108 7.81 -2.87 -19.39
C ASP A 108 7.32 -3.67 -20.62
N ARG A 109 7.33 -5.01 -20.51
CA ARG A 109 6.84 -5.90 -21.57
C ARG A 109 5.34 -5.79 -21.83
N ALA A 110 4.54 -5.60 -20.79
CA ALA A 110 3.09 -5.43 -20.92
C ALA A 110 2.76 -4.11 -21.64
N ILE A 111 3.44 -3.02 -21.27
CA ILE A 111 3.30 -1.70 -21.89
C ILE A 111 3.64 -1.78 -23.39
N ASP A 112 4.77 -2.40 -23.75
CA ASP A 112 5.16 -2.61 -25.15
C ASP A 112 4.07 -3.32 -25.96
N GLU A 113 3.50 -4.40 -25.43
CA GLU A 113 2.45 -5.15 -26.12
C GLU A 113 1.13 -4.37 -26.19
N PHE A 114 0.78 -3.57 -25.18
CA PHE A 114 -0.36 -2.65 -25.25
C PHE A 114 -0.16 -1.57 -26.31
N GLU A 115 1.02 -0.97 -26.40
CA GLU A 115 1.33 0.02 -27.43
C GLU A 115 1.22 -0.55 -28.85
N ILE A 116 1.68 -1.78 -29.05
CA ILE A 116 1.54 -2.50 -30.33
C ILE A 116 0.05 -2.66 -30.67
N LEU A 117 -0.76 -3.11 -29.71
CA LEU A 117 -2.21 -3.26 -29.89
C LEU A 117 -2.87 -1.92 -30.22
N GLU A 118 -2.53 -0.85 -29.51
CA GLU A 118 -3.08 0.48 -29.76
C GLU A 118 -2.74 1.00 -31.16
N LYS A 119 -1.49 0.81 -31.62
CA LYS A 119 -1.06 1.17 -32.98
C LYS A 119 -1.92 0.48 -34.05
N THR A 120 -2.28 -0.79 -33.83
CA THR A 120 -3.17 -1.54 -34.75
C THR A 120 -4.64 -1.12 -34.67
N GLN A 121 -5.07 -0.48 -33.59
CA GLN A 121 -6.46 -0.10 -33.32
C GLN A 121 -6.75 1.40 -33.50
N THR A 122 -5.78 2.18 -34.01
CA THR A 122 -5.85 3.64 -34.16
C THR A 122 -7.03 4.16 -34.97
N HIS A 123 -7.60 3.35 -35.86
CA HIS A 123 -8.71 3.72 -36.74
C HIS A 123 -10.10 3.50 -36.14
N ILE A 124 -10.21 2.95 -34.92
CA ILE A 124 -11.48 2.59 -34.30
C ILE A 124 -11.96 3.75 -33.42
N GLU A 125 -13.15 4.27 -33.71
CA GLU A 125 -13.78 5.32 -32.90
C GLU A 125 -14.30 4.74 -31.57
N LEU A 126 -13.86 5.30 -30.44
CA LEU A 126 -14.18 4.78 -29.09
C LEU A 126 -15.64 4.99 -28.67
N ASN A 127 -16.36 5.88 -29.34
CA ASN A 127 -17.75 6.21 -29.04
C ASN A 127 -18.75 5.40 -29.87
N ASP A 128 -18.25 4.49 -30.71
CA ASP A 128 -19.10 3.60 -31.48
C ASP A 128 -19.60 2.48 -30.57
N GLU A 129 -20.90 2.13 -30.63
CA GLU A 129 -21.51 1.12 -29.74
C GLU A 129 -21.17 -0.34 -30.15
N THR A 130 -20.15 -0.51 -31.00
CA THR A 130 -19.74 -1.81 -31.51
C THR A 130 -18.96 -2.61 -30.46
N ASP A 131 -19.06 -3.93 -30.51
CA ASP A 131 -18.27 -4.82 -29.64
C ASP A 131 -16.76 -4.59 -29.80
N VAL A 132 -16.33 -4.25 -31.02
CA VAL A 132 -14.93 -3.95 -31.33
C VAL A 132 -14.49 -2.67 -30.61
N ALA A 133 -15.26 -1.59 -30.71
CA ALA A 133 -14.94 -0.33 -30.01
C ALA A 133 -14.93 -0.50 -28.49
N ARG A 134 -15.85 -1.29 -27.93
CA ARG A 134 -15.83 -1.67 -26.51
C ARG A 134 -14.56 -2.40 -26.11
N GLN A 135 -14.11 -3.37 -26.90
CA GLN A 135 -12.89 -4.13 -26.63
C GLN A 135 -11.63 -3.24 -26.71
N VAL A 136 -11.57 -2.34 -27.69
CA VAL A 136 -10.49 -1.35 -27.80
C VAL A 136 -10.48 -0.44 -26.57
N LEU A 137 -11.64 0.04 -26.13
CA LEU A 137 -11.74 0.89 -24.96
C LEU A 137 -11.25 0.19 -23.69
N VAL A 138 -11.66 -1.07 -23.47
CA VAL A 138 -11.16 -1.89 -22.36
C VAL A 138 -9.64 -2.04 -22.44
N THR A 139 -9.09 -2.30 -23.63
CA THR A 139 -7.63 -2.42 -23.82
C THR A 139 -6.90 -1.14 -23.41
N LYS A 140 -7.41 0.03 -23.80
CA LYS A 140 -6.81 1.33 -23.45
C LYS A 140 -6.91 1.66 -21.95
N ILE A 141 -8.03 1.32 -21.31
CA ILE A 141 -8.19 1.45 -19.85
C ILE A 141 -7.15 0.58 -19.13
N GLN A 142 -6.92 -0.63 -19.62
CA GLN A 142 -5.98 -1.57 -19.03
C GLN A 142 -4.53 -1.14 -19.24
N HIS A 143 -4.21 -0.59 -20.41
CA HIS A 143 -2.91 0.03 -20.66
C HIS A 143 -2.65 1.20 -19.70
N ALA A 144 -3.59 2.15 -19.56
CA ALA A 144 -3.45 3.26 -18.62
C ALA A 144 -3.32 2.78 -17.16
N THR A 145 -4.08 1.74 -16.78
CA THR A 145 -3.97 1.10 -15.46
C THR A 145 -2.58 0.49 -15.24
N CYS A 146 -2.04 -0.20 -16.24
CA CYS A 146 -0.70 -0.79 -16.21
C CYS A 146 0.38 0.27 -15.96
N VAL A 147 0.30 1.40 -16.66
CA VAL A 147 1.24 2.53 -16.48
C VAL A 147 1.13 3.11 -15.06
N VAL A 148 -0.08 3.35 -14.55
CA VAL A 148 -0.27 3.86 -13.17
C VAL A 148 0.28 2.88 -12.13
N LEU A 149 0.00 1.58 -12.25
CA LEU A 149 0.53 0.58 -11.32
C LEU A 149 2.06 0.51 -11.37
N MET A 150 2.65 0.54 -12.57
CA MET A 150 4.10 0.59 -12.71
C MET A 150 4.70 1.80 -11.98
N GLY A 151 4.10 3.00 -12.13
CA GLY A 151 4.58 4.22 -11.46
C GLY A 151 4.40 4.22 -9.94
N ARG A 152 3.47 3.41 -9.40
CA ARG A 152 3.33 3.21 -7.94
C ARG A 152 4.40 2.31 -7.37
N TYR A 153 4.75 1.25 -8.11
CA TYR A 153 5.68 0.24 -7.62
C TYR A 153 7.13 0.54 -8.01
N ILE A 154 7.37 1.32 -9.07
CA ILE A 154 8.62 2.02 -9.32
C ILE A 154 8.31 3.50 -9.12
N PRO A 155 8.53 4.03 -7.90
CA PRO A 155 8.25 5.42 -7.55
C PRO A 155 8.80 6.39 -8.61
N SER A 156 7.92 6.81 -9.53
CA SER A 156 8.28 7.66 -10.65
C SER A 156 7.11 8.58 -10.97
N MET A 157 7.28 9.85 -10.60
CA MET A 157 6.31 10.89 -10.89
C MET A 157 6.03 11.00 -12.38
N GLU A 158 7.04 10.84 -13.24
CA GLU A 158 6.86 10.90 -14.70
C GLU A 158 5.91 9.80 -15.21
N VAL A 159 6.08 8.57 -14.72
CA VAL A 159 5.22 7.43 -15.10
C VAL A 159 3.80 7.64 -14.60
N LEU A 160 3.63 8.15 -13.38
CA LEU A 160 2.31 8.46 -12.82
C LEU A 160 1.63 9.63 -13.58
N GLU A 161 2.38 10.65 -13.98
CA GLU A 161 1.91 11.76 -14.84
C GLU A 161 1.45 11.26 -16.21
N ASP A 162 2.19 10.34 -16.79
CA ASP A 162 1.84 9.68 -18.05
C ASP A 162 0.55 8.88 -17.93
N GLY A 163 0.41 8.06 -16.88
CA GLY A 163 -0.81 7.29 -16.60
C GLY A 163 -2.05 8.18 -16.41
N THR A 164 -1.93 9.27 -15.63
CA THR A 164 -3.01 10.25 -15.46
C THR A 164 -3.38 10.94 -16.77
N ARG A 165 -2.38 11.32 -17.58
CA ARG A 165 -2.60 11.91 -18.91
C ARG A 165 -3.36 10.95 -19.83
N MET A 166 -3.02 9.67 -19.81
CA MET A 166 -3.73 8.65 -20.60
C MET A 166 -5.21 8.55 -20.19
N PHE A 167 -5.50 8.51 -18.88
CA PHE A 167 -6.88 8.50 -18.41
C PHE A 167 -7.65 9.78 -18.75
N ASP A 168 -7.03 10.95 -18.61
CA ASP A 168 -7.67 12.23 -18.96
C ASP A 168 -7.96 12.32 -20.48
N GLU A 169 -7.04 11.86 -21.33
CA GLU A 169 -7.30 11.75 -22.77
C GLU A 169 -8.46 10.81 -23.10
N LEU A 170 -8.54 9.66 -22.42
CA LEU A 170 -9.64 8.72 -22.58
C LEU A 170 -10.96 9.31 -22.09
N ALA A 171 -10.94 10.07 -20.99
CA ALA A 171 -12.11 10.76 -20.46
C ALA A 171 -12.60 11.79 -21.49
N LYS A 172 -11.70 12.59 -22.07
CA LYS A 172 -12.02 13.54 -23.15
C LYS A 172 -12.59 12.85 -24.38
N LYS A 173 -11.98 11.75 -24.84
CA LYS A 173 -12.43 10.99 -26.02
C LYS A 173 -13.83 10.40 -25.81
N THR A 174 -14.17 10.02 -24.58
CA THR A 174 -15.50 9.50 -24.19
C THR A 174 -16.44 10.57 -23.64
N ALA A 175 -16.11 11.85 -23.82
CA ALA A 175 -16.88 13.00 -23.33
C ALA A 175 -17.23 12.93 -21.83
N TYR A 176 -16.37 12.31 -21.01
CA TYR A 176 -16.56 12.08 -19.58
C TYR A 176 -17.81 11.24 -19.24
N GLN A 177 -18.21 10.33 -20.14
CA GLN A 177 -19.41 9.49 -19.97
C GLN A 177 -19.12 8.03 -19.62
N ASN A 178 -17.84 7.66 -19.43
CA ASN A 178 -17.46 6.31 -19.03
C ASN A 178 -17.02 6.28 -17.56
N GLY A 179 -17.76 5.55 -16.72
CA GLY A 179 -17.52 5.45 -15.29
C GLY A 179 -16.15 4.87 -14.92
N HIS A 180 -15.72 3.79 -15.59
CA HIS A 180 -14.41 3.16 -15.31
C HIS A 180 -13.23 4.09 -15.59
N ILE A 181 -13.33 4.90 -16.66
CA ILE A 181 -12.28 5.86 -17.00
C ILE A 181 -12.16 6.94 -15.92
N LEU A 182 -13.29 7.43 -15.41
CA LEU A 182 -13.28 8.44 -14.35
C LEU A 182 -12.79 7.87 -13.03
N VAL A 183 -13.21 6.65 -12.66
CA VAL A 183 -12.64 5.98 -11.47
C VAL A 183 -11.13 5.79 -11.66
N GLY A 184 -10.68 5.26 -12.79
CA GLY A 184 -9.25 5.10 -13.10
C GLY A 184 -8.46 6.40 -13.07
N LEU A 185 -9.04 7.50 -13.57
CA LEU A 185 -8.45 8.84 -13.47
C LEU A 185 -8.30 9.29 -12.01
N GLY A 186 -9.30 9.04 -11.17
CA GLY A 186 -9.23 9.35 -9.74
C GLY A 186 -8.14 8.54 -9.03
N ILE A 187 -8.00 7.24 -9.34
CA ILE A 187 -6.93 6.39 -8.81
C ILE A 187 -5.55 6.92 -9.23
N ALA A 188 -5.40 7.31 -10.50
CA ALA A 188 -4.14 7.86 -11.01
C ALA A 188 -3.74 9.16 -10.30
N GLN A 189 -4.69 10.06 -10.07
CA GLN A 189 -4.48 11.31 -9.35
C GLN A 189 -4.14 11.08 -7.88
N LEU A 190 -4.83 10.15 -7.21
CA LEU A 190 -4.54 9.81 -5.82
C LEU A 190 -3.17 9.13 -5.68
N SER A 191 -2.77 8.31 -6.66
CA SER A 191 -1.45 7.69 -6.73
C SER A 191 -0.33 8.75 -6.84
N GLN A 192 -0.54 9.80 -7.64
CA GLN A 192 0.37 10.96 -7.70
C GLN A 192 0.44 11.71 -6.37
N ALA A 193 -0.70 11.95 -5.72
CA ALA A 193 -0.74 12.60 -4.41
C ALA A 193 0.06 11.79 -3.37
N GLY A 194 -0.10 10.46 -3.36
CA GLY A 194 0.65 9.56 -2.49
C GLY A 194 2.16 9.55 -2.77
N GLU A 195 2.59 9.66 -4.03
CA GLU A 195 4.03 9.80 -4.35
C GLU A 195 4.60 11.14 -3.88
N ILE A 196 3.88 12.25 -4.09
CA ILE A 196 4.29 13.57 -3.56
C ILE A 196 4.45 13.50 -2.03
N ARG A 197 3.48 12.88 -1.35
CA ARG A 197 3.50 12.67 0.11
C ARG A 197 4.71 11.85 0.55
N ARG A 198 4.97 10.73 -0.11
CA ARG A 198 6.13 9.87 0.19
C ARG A 198 7.45 10.59 -0.03
N GLN A 199 7.59 11.39 -1.08
CA GLN A 199 8.78 12.20 -1.32
C GLN A 199 8.98 13.23 -0.20
N ALA A 200 7.91 13.90 0.23
CA ALA A 200 7.97 14.85 1.34
C ALA A 200 8.40 14.17 2.66
N LEU A 201 7.82 13.01 2.98
CA LEU A 201 8.18 12.24 4.18
C LEU A 201 9.63 11.74 4.12
N LYS A 202 10.11 11.29 2.96
CA LYS A 202 11.50 10.85 2.79
C LYS A 202 12.49 12.01 2.94
N THR A 203 12.15 13.21 2.47
CA THR A 203 12.97 14.40 2.71
C THR A 203 13.04 14.72 4.20
N LEU A 204 11.91 14.61 4.92
CA LEU A 204 11.88 14.80 6.38
C LEU A 204 12.78 13.79 7.11
N GLU A 205 12.73 12.51 6.75
CA GLU A 205 13.55 11.46 7.38
C GLU A 205 15.06 11.65 7.12
N LEU A 206 15.44 12.13 5.93
CA LEU A 206 16.86 12.30 5.56
C LEU A 206 17.48 13.60 6.13
N GLU A 207 16.66 14.62 6.35
CA GLU A 207 17.10 15.95 6.77
C GLU A 207 16.67 16.26 8.23
N GLU A 208 16.15 15.29 8.99
CA GLU A 208 15.58 15.50 10.33
C GLU A 208 16.54 16.25 11.28
N ASP A 209 17.83 15.88 11.26
CA ASP A 209 18.88 16.50 12.09
C ASP A 209 19.25 17.94 11.65
N GLU A 210 18.91 18.33 10.42
CA GLU A 210 19.22 19.63 9.82
C GLU A 210 18.02 20.60 9.81
N LEU A 211 16.80 20.08 10.01
CA LEU A 211 15.57 20.85 9.98
C LEU A 211 15.16 21.32 11.38
N THR A 212 14.66 22.55 11.47
CA THR A 212 14.00 23.02 12.69
C THR A 212 12.63 22.36 12.85
N GLU A 213 12.11 22.30 14.08
CA GLU A 213 10.74 21.81 14.35
C GLU A 213 9.69 22.49 13.46
N GLU A 214 9.83 23.80 13.19
CA GLU A 214 8.93 24.56 12.31
C GLU A 214 9.04 24.12 10.84
N GLN A 215 10.24 23.73 10.38
CA GLN A 215 10.44 23.20 9.03
C GLN A 215 9.88 21.78 8.90
N ILE A 216 10.01 20.96 9.94
CA ILE A 216 9.44 19.62 10.01
C ILE A 216 7.90 19.70 9.93
N GLU A 217 7.29 20.58 10.73
CA GLU A 217 5.85 20.81 10.72
C GLU A 217 5.37 21.33 9.35
N THR A 218 6.09 22.28 8.75
CA THR A 218 5.75 22.84 7.44
C THR A 218 5.82 21.80 6.32
N ALA A 219 6.84 20.95 6.31
CA ALA A 219 6.98 19.87 5.32
C ALA A 219 6.01 18.71 5.59
N GLY A 220 5.57 18.53 6.84
CA GLY A 220 4.51 17.60 7.22
C GLY A 220 3.13 18.01 6.71
N HIS A 221 2.89 19.29 6.40
CA HIS A 221 1.61 19.76 5.87
C HIS A 221 1.36 19.42 4.39
N ILE A 222 0.09 19.44 4.00
CA ILE A 222 -0.37 19.12 2.64
C ILE A 222 -0.16 20.32 1.72
N GLY A 223 0.65 20.11 0.68
CA GLY A 223 0.89 21.11 -0.35
C GLY A 223 -0.33 21.32 -1.25
N LYS A 224 -0.42 22.50 -1.89
CA LYS A 224 -1.54 22.83 -2.80
C LYS A 224 -1.67 21.85 -3.97
N THR A 225 -0.55 21.40 -4.53
CA THR A 225 -0.55 20.44 -5.66
C THR A 225 -1.14 19.11 -5.25
N GLU A 226 -0.72 18.59 -4.09
CA GLU A 226 -1.24 17.35 -3.51
C GLU A 226 -2.74 17.48 -3.20
N MET A 227 -3.16 18.56 -2.54
CA MET A 227 -4.57 18.81 -2.24
C MET A 227 -5.45 18.87 -3.51
N ASN A 228 -4.97 19.54 -4.56
CA ASN A 228 -5.70 19.60 -5.83
C ASN A 228 -5.86 18.21 -6.47
N LEU A 229 -4.85 17.35 -6.38
CA LEU A 229 -4.92 15.98 -6.89
C LEU A 229 -5.96 15.16 -6.13
N ILE A 230 -6.02 15.30 -4.80
CA ILE A 230 -7.01 14.62 -3.96
C ILE A 230 -8.42 15.10 -4.30
N ASP A 231 -8.65 16.42 -4.33
CA ASP A 231 -9.99 16.96 -4.61
C ASP A 231 -10.48 16.55 -6.02
N ASN A 232 -9.58 16.55 -7.01
CA ASN A 232 -9.90 16.04 -8.34
C ASN A 232 -10.19 14.53 -8.34
N ALA A 233 -9.44 13.74 -7.56
CA ALA A 233 -9.65 12.30 -7.44
C ALA A 233 -11.03 12.00 -6.86
N LEU A 234 -11.40 12.69 -5.78
CA LEU A 234 -12.72 12.57 -5.14
C LEU A 234 -13.85 12.95 -6.10
N GLU A 235 -13.71 14.05 -6.83
CA GLU A 235 -14.70 14.47 -7.83
C GLU A 235 -14.86 13.44 -8.96
N ASN A 236 -13.76 12.83 -9.39
CA ASN A 236 -13.76 11.80 -10.42
C ASN A 236 -14.36 10.48 -9.92
N PHE A 237 -14.14 10.09 -8.66
CA PHE A 237 -14.84 8.97 -8.03
C PHE A 237 -16.35 9.22 -7.98
N ASP A 238 -16.78 10.40 -7.53
CA ASP A 238 -18.21 10.76 -7.46
C ASP A 238 -18.88 10.66 -8.83
N LYS A 239 -18.28 11.27 -9.86
CA LYS A 239 -18.80 11.23 -11.22
C LYS A 239 -18.79 9.80 -11.77
N GLY A 240 -17.65 9.11 -11.67
CA GLY A 240 -17.45 7.77 -12.24
C GLY A 240 -18.39 6.74 -11.63
N LEU A 241 -18.44 6.67 -10.31
CA LEU A 241 -19.32 5.75 -9.59
C LEU A 241 -20.79 6.09 -9.80
N SER A 242 -21.17 7.37 -9.93
CA SER A 242 -22.55 7.74 -10.27
C SER A 242 -22.99 7.25 -11.66
N LEU A 243 -22.06 7.16 -12.62
CA LEU A 243 -22.33 6.61 -13.95
C LEU A 243 -22.46 5.09 -13.90
N LEU A 244 -21.60 4.41 -13.14
CA LEU A 244 -21.67 2.96 -12.95
C LEU A 244 -22.95 2.55 -12.22
N LYS A 245 -23.34 3.28 -11.16
CA LYS A 245 -24.58 3.04 -10.40
C LYS A 245 -25.85 3.17 -11.26
N LYS A 246 -25.80 4.00 -12.32
CA LYS A 246 -26.92 4.22 -13.24
C LYS A 246 -27.00 3.19 -14.37
N ARG A 247 -25.93 2.44 -14.65
CA ARG A 247 -25.97 1.38 -15.67
C ARG A 247 -26.90 0.27 -15.18
N LYS A 248 -27.99 0.05 -15.92
CA LYS A 248 -28.95 -1.04 -15.69
C LYS A 248 -28.43 -2.41 -16.16
N GLU A 249 -27.18 -2.48 -16.60
CA GLU A 249 -26.62 -3.62 -17.32
C GLU A 249 -25.94 -4.64 -16.44
N ASP A 250 -25.78 -4.44 -15.13
CA ASP A 250 -25.19 -5.46 -14.25
C ASP A 250 -26.07 -6.74 -14.34
N PRO A 251 -25.55 -7.84 -14.92
CA PRO A 251 -26.24 -9.12 -14.88
C PRO A 251 -26.55 -9.48 -13.42
N PRO A 252 -27.75 -10.02 -13.10
CA PRO A 252 -28.14 -10.35 -11.73
C PRO A 252 -27.23 -11.40 -11.06
N GLU A 253 -26.41 -12.11 -11.85
CA GLU A 253 -25.47 -13.14 -11.40
C GLU A 253 -23.98 -12.72 -11.47
N SER A 254 -23.64 -11.51 -11.94
CA SER A 254 -22.25 -11.04 -11.94
C SER A 254 -21.93 -10.20 -10.70
N GLU A 255 -20.64 -10.09 -10.40
CA GLU A 255 -20.13 -9.06 -9.50
C GLU A 255 -20.60 -7.69 -10.01
N SER A 256 -21.19 -6.87 -9.13
CA SER A 256 -21.67 -5.55 -9.54
C SER A 256 -20.48 -4.67 -9.84
N THR A 257 -20.44 -4.13 -11.05
CA THR A 257 -19.35 -3.26 -11.52
C THR A 257 -19.19 -2.05 -10.62
N PHE A 258 -20.32 -1.49 -10.18
CA PHE A 258 -20.33 -0.38 -9.22
C PHE A 258 -19.71 -0.78 -7.87
N ALA A 259 -20.07 -1.94 -7.33
CA ALA A 259 -19.55 -2.41 -6.05
C ALA A 259 -18.03 -2.66 -6.12
N GLN A 260 -17.55 -3.33 -7.17
CA GLN A 260 -16.12 -3.59 -7.39
C GLN A 260 -15.30 -2.30 -7.44
N GLU A 261 -15.72 -1.34 -8.27
CA GLU A 261 -14.98 -0.07 -8.42
C GLU A 261 -15.09 0.81 -7.17
N SER A 262 -16.16 0.68 -6.37
CA SER A 262 -16.28 1.36 -5.07
C SER A 262 -15.32 0.77 -4.04
N ILE A 263 -15.23 -0.57 -3.95
CA ILE A 263 -14.25 -1.26 -3.09
C ILE A 263 -12.84 -0.87 -3.49
N ARG A 264 -12.54 -0.88 -4.79
CA ARG A 264 -11.23 -0.47 -5.31
C ARG A 264 -10.91 0.98 -4.95
N ALA A 265 -11.82 1.93 -5.19
CA ALA A 265 -11.59 3.33 -4.83
C ALA A 265 -11.42 3.52 -3.30
N ALA A 266 -12.15 2.76 -2.49
CA ALA A 266 -11.98 2.77 -1.03
C ALA A 266 -10.60 2.26 -0.61
N GLN A 267 -10.07 1.21 -1.26
CA GLN A 267 -8.72 0.72 -1.01
C GLN A 267 -7.66 1.79 -1.29
N GLU A 268 -7.80 2.52 -2.39
CA GLU A 268 -6.86 3.59 -2.76
C GLU A 268 -6.89 4.76 -1.75
N LEU A 269 -8.09 5.07 -1.24
CA LEU A 269 -8.27 6.08 -0.18
C LEU A 269 -7.69 5.61 1.16
N ASP A 270 -7.83 4.33 1.52
CA ASP A 270 -7.19 3.77 2.72
C ASP A 270 -5.67 3.85 2.63
N GLU A 271 -5.10 3.43 1.50
CA GLU A 271 -3.66 3.50 1.25
C GLU A 271 -3.13 4.94 1.35
N TYR A 272 -3.81 5.90 0.71
CA TYR A 272 -3.42 7.31 0.81
C TYR A 272 -3.60 7.86 2.23
N GLY A 273 -4.74 7.58 2.86
CA GLY A 273 -5.06 8.06 4.22
C GLY A 273 -4.02 7.62 5.25
N ASN A 274 -3.47 6.41 5.11
CA ASN A 274 -2.41 5.89 5.98
C ASN A 274 -1.05 6.60 5.82
N THR A 275 -0.85 7.38 4.75
CA THR A 275 0.35 8.21 4.58
C THR A 275 0.22 9.58 5.27
N LEU A 276 -0.97 9.92 5.77
CA LEU A 276 -1.22 11.19 6.44
C LEU A 276 -0.86 11.06 7.92
N ASP A 277 0.00 11.96 8.39
CA ASP A 277 0.17 12.15 9.84
C ASP A 277 -1.15 12.68 10.43
N ALA A 278 -1.82 11.86 11.23
CA ALA A 278 -3.09 12.19 11.87
C ALA A 278 -2.98 13.34 12.89
N LYS A 279 -1.79 13.72 13.34
CA LYS A 279 -1.57 14.91 14.19
C LYS A 279 -1.56 16.20 13.38
N LEU A 280 -0.94 16.18 12.20
CA LEU A 280 -0.77 17.38 11.37
C LEU A 280 -1.88 17.57 10.33
N ASN A 281 -2.44 16.46 9.82
CA ASN A 281 -3.36 16.44 8.68
C ASN A 281 -4.69 15.75 9.04
N GLN A 282 -5.09 15.87 10.30
CA GLN A 282 -6.24 15.18 10.87
C GLN A 282 -7.53 15.35 10.06
N GLU A 283 -7.89 16.59 9.71
CA GLU A 283 -9.13 16.88 8.97
C GLU A 283 -9.16 16.16 7.63
N LEU A 284 -8.03 16.15 6.92
CA LEU A 284 -7.90 15.48 5.64
C LEU A 284 -7.92 13.96 5.79
N ALA A 285 -7.27 13.41 6.83
CA ALA A 285 -7.31 11.98 7.13
C ALA A 285 -8.74 11.53 7.41
N CYS A 286 -9.47 12.24 8.28
CA CYS A 286 -10.87 11.97 8.55
C CYS A 286 -11.74 12.06 7.29
N LYS A 287 -11.60 13.13 6.48
CA LYS A 287 -12.32 13.29 5.21
C LYS A 287 -12.05 12.12 4.24
N THR A 288 -10.79 11.66 4.18
CA THR A 288 -10.37 10.56 3.30
C THR A 288 -11.00 9.25 3.74
N PHE A 289 -10.92 8.91 5.03
CA PHE A 289 -11.51 7.68 5.57
C PHE A 289 -13.05 7.73 5.57
N ASP A 290 -13.66 8.89 5.81
CA ASP A 290 -15.11 9.09 5.68
C ASP A 290 -15.56 8.72 4.27
N ARG A 291 -14.87 9.24 3.24
CA ARG A 291 -15.19 8.90 1.87
C ARG A 291 -15.00 7.40 1.60
N ALA A 292 -13.90 6.80 2.05
CA ALA A 292 -13.65 5.38 1.85
C ALA A 292 -14.76 4.51 2.48
N LEU A 293 -15.21 4.85 3.69
CA LEU A 293 -16.34 4.18 4.35
C LEU A 293 -17.65 4.36 3.58
N GLU A 294 -17.95 5.58 3.13
CA GLU A 294 -19.16 5.84 2.32
C GLU A 294 -19.18 4.96 1.07
N LEU A 295 -18.04 4.78 0.40
CA LEU A 295 -17.92 3.94 -0.79
C LEU A 295 -18.16 2.46 -0.49
N LEU A 296 -17.59 1.93 0.60
CA LEU A 296 -17.81 0.55 1.02
C LEU A 296 -19.26 0.31 1.46
N GLU A 297 -19.84 1.24 2.22
CA GLU A 297 -21.24 1.14 2.63
C GLU A 297 -22.19 1.22 1.43
N ASP A 298 -21.91 2.06 0.44
CA ASP A 298 -22.68 2.11 -0.80
C ASP A 298 -22.53 0.82 -1.61
N ALA A 299 -21.33 0.24 -1.68
CA ALA A 299 -21.09 -1.06 -2.31
C ALA A 299 -21.88 -2.17 -1.62
N GLN A 300 -21.81 -2.23 -0.29
CA GLN A 300 -22.54 -3.22 0.53
C GLN A 300 -24.06 -3.05 0.39
N LYS A 301 -24.59 -1.82 0.40
CA LYS A 301 -26.02 -1.54 0.17
C LYS A 301 -26.47 -1.97 -1.23
N HIS A 302 -25.60 -1.84 -2.23
CA HIS A 302 -25.92 -2.19 -3.61
C HIS A 302 -25.81 -3.69 -3.87
N LYS A 303 -24.78 -4.34 -3.31
CA LYS A 303 -24.50 -5.77 -3.45
C LYS A 303 -23.80 -6.29 -2.19
N ALA A 304 -24.59 -6.68 -1.20
CA ALA A 304 -24.10 -7.15 0.10
C ALA A 304 -23.02 -8.24 -0.03
N ASP A 305 -23.27 -9.25 -0.87
CA ASP A 305 -22.33 -10.36 -1.08
C ASP A 305 -20.93 -9.92 -1.56
N ALA A 306 -20.82 -8.78 -2.27
CA ALA A 306 -19.52 -8.27 -2.74
C ALA A 306 -18.61 -7.81 -1.58
N VAL A 307 -19.20 -7.49 -0.42
CA VAL A 307 -18.48 -7.11 0.80
C VAL A 307 -18.56 -8.23 1.83
N ASP A 308 -19.76 -8.67 2.19
CA ASP A 308 -20.02 -9.60 3.31
C ASP A 308 -19.51 -11.02 3.06
N SER A 309 -19.26 -11.39 1.81
CA SER A 309 -18.70 -12.70 1.43
C SER A 309 -17.25 -12.62 0.92
N SER A 310 -16.59 -11.47 1.11
CA SER A 310 -15.19 -11.29 0.74
C SER A 310 -14.35 -10.95 1.98
N ALA A 311 -13.44 -11.84 2.34
CA ALA A 311 -12.52 -11.62 3.46
C ALA A 311 -11.68 -10.35 3.24
N ASP A 312 -11.20 -10.12 2.01
CA ASP A 312 -10.42 -8.94 1.66
C ASP A 312 -11.24 -7.64 1.80
N ALA A 313 -12.51 -7.66 1.38
CA ALA A 313 -13.37 -6.49 1.51
C ALA A 313 -13.71 -6.19 2.97
N LEU A 314 -13.95 -7.23 3.79
CA LEU A 314 -14.17 -7.09 5.23
C LEU A 314 -12.91 -6.61 5.95
N SER A 315 -11.74 -7.14 5.58
CA SER A 315 -10.44 -6.71 6.11
C SER A 315 -10.18 -5.24 5.80
N LEU A 316 -10.41 -4.82 4.55
CA LEU A 316 -10.32 -3.42 4.14
C LEU A 316 -11.31 -2.53 4.91
N PHE A 317 -12.55 -2.97 5.08
CA PHE A 317 -13.56 -2.22 5.85
C PHE A 317 -13.12 -2.02 7.30
N GLY A 318 -12.62 -3.09 7.92
CA GLY A 318 -12.04 -3.07 9.25
C GLY A 318 -10.84 -2.13 9.37
N SER A 319 -9.90 -2.19 8.43
CA SER A 319 -8.73 -1.31 8.33
C SER A 319 -9.14 0.16 8.30
N ILE A 320 -10.06 0.54 7.40
CA ILE A 320 -10.51 1.93 7.28
C ILE A 320 -11.19 2.42 8.57
N LEU A 321 -12.03 1.57 9.20
CA LEU A 321 -12.67 1.90 10.47
C LEU A 321 -11.64 2.11 11.59
N TYR A 322 -10.63 1.24 11.68
CA TYR A 322 -9.53 1.37 12.64
C TYR A 322 -8.72 2.64 12.39
N ASN A 323 -8.30 2.92 11.15
CA ASN A 323 -7.50 4.09 10.82
C ASN A 323 -8.27 5.40 11.04
N LYS A 324 -9.59 5.40 10.78
CA LYS A 324 -10.47 6.51 11.14
C LYS A 324 -10.57 6.68 12.65
N ALA A 325 -10.72 5.59 13.40
CA ALA A 325 -10.75 5.65 14.86
C ALA A 325 -9.45 6.25 15.40
N LYS A 326 -8.29 5.80 14.89
CA LYS A 326 -6.96 6.33 15.23
C LYS A 326 -6.84 7.82 14.94
N ALA A 327 -7.39 8.31 13.83
CA ALA A 327 -7.42 9.73 13.51
C ALA A 327 -8.38 10.53 14.41
N ALA A 328 -9.48 9.91 14.85
CA ALA A 328 -10.51 10.51 15.69
C ALA A 328 -10.17 10.51 17.19
N ASP A 329 -9.36 9.56 17.66
CA ASP A 329 -8.96 9.44 19.07
C ASP A 329 -8.21 10.68 19.59
N ASN A 330 -7.61 11.45 18.68
CA ASN A 330 -7.02 12.76 18.97
C ASN A 330 -8.07 13.87 19.27
N GLN A 331 -9.39 13.60 19.24
CA GLN A 331 -10.45 14.64 19.31
C GLN A 331 -11.19 14.76 20.64
N ALA A 332 -11.29 13.72 21.46
CA ALA A 332 -12.15 13.75 22.65
C ALA A 332 -11.75 12.74 23.72
N GLU A 333 -11.72 13.20 24.98
CA GLU A 333 -11.61 12.34 26.17
C GLU A 333 -13.02 11.96 26.67
N GLY A 334 -13.20 10.71 27.13
CA GLY A 334 -14.42 10.23 27.80
C GLY A 334 -15.45 9.52 26.91
N ASP A 335 -16.65 9.27 27.45
CA ASP A 335 -17.72 8.45 26.87
C ASP A 335 -18.30 8.94 25.53
N GLU A 336 -18.00 10.18 25.12
CA GLU A 336 -18.42 10.74 23.83
C GLU A 336 -17.38 10.52 22.72
N ASN A 337 -16.29 9.80 22.97
CA ASN A 337 -15.25 9.55 21.98
C ASN A 337 -15.78 8.71 20.81
N PRO A 338 -15.89 9.27 19.58
CA PRO A 338 -16.40 8.57 18.41
C PRO A 338 -15.51 7.38 18.00
N ALA A 339 -14.27 7.31 18.47
CA ALA A 339 -13.34 6.20 18.22
C ALA A 339 -13.86 4.86 18.76
N LYS A 340 -14.61 4.86 19.88
CA LYS A 340 -15.10 3.61 20.50
C LYS A 340 -16.00 2.81 19.58
N GLY A 341 -17.05 3.45 19.04
CA GLY A 341 -17.97 2.78 18.11
C GLY A 341 -17.32 2.39 16.79
N LEU A 342 -16.32 3.15 16.33
CA LEU A 342 -15.54 2.81 15.14
C LEU A 342 -14.66 1.58 15.38
N LEU A 343 -13.97 1.50 16.51
CA LEU A 343 -13.11 0.37 16.88
C LEU A 343 -13.90 -0.92 17.09
N GLU A 344 -15.03 -0.86 17.79
CA GLU A 344 -15.89 -2.04 17.97
C GLU A 344 -16.36 -2.59 16.61
N ARG A 345 -16.76 -1.71 15.70
CA ARG A 345 -17.15 -2.11 14.33
C ARG A 345 -15.95 -2.59 13.52
N ALA A 346 -14.77 -1.99 13.69
CA ALA A 346 -13.53 -2.44 13.02
C ALA A 346 -13.20 -3.88 13.41
N ILE A 347 -13.20 -4.17 14.72
CA ILE A 347 -12.96 -5.50 15.27
C ILE A 347 -14.01 -6.50 14.76
N GLU A 348 -15.29 -6.11 14.71
CA GLU A 348 -16.34 -6.98 14.15
C GLU A 348 -16.05 -7.38 12.69
N MET A 349 -15.64 -6.44 11.84
CA MET A 349 -15.33 -6.74 10.44
C MET A 349 -14.07 -7.59 10.29
N LEU A 350 -13.01 -7.27 11.05
CA LEU A 350 -11.73 -7.99 11.02
C LEU A 350 -11.87 -9.43 11.53
N VAL A 351 -12.63 -9.66 12.60
CA VAL A 351 -12.94 -11.01 13.09
C VAL A 351 -13.74 -11.81 12.05
N LYS A 352 -14.69 -11.18 11.34
CA LYS A 352 -15.38 -11.86 10.24
C LYS A 352 -14.42 -12.23 9.11
N ALA A 353 -13.51 -11.33 8.73
CA ALA A 353 -12.49 -11.60 7.72
C ALA A 353 -11.57 -12.76 8.12
N GLU A 354 -11.05 -12.74 9.36
CA GLU A 354 -10.21 -13.81 9.92
C GLU A 354 -10.94 -15.17 9.87
N ASN A 355 -12.19 -15.22 10.34
CA ASN A 355 -12.99 -16.45 10.33
C ASN A 355 -13.21 -17.03 8.91
N MET A 356 -13.19 -16.18 7.88
CA MET A 356 -13.30 -16.61 6.49
C MET A 356 -11.98 -17.09 5.90
N GLN A 357 -10.85 -16.55 6.38
CA GLN A 357 -9.50 -16.91 5.94
C GLN A 357 -9.02 -18.24 6.56
N GLY A 358 -9.55 -18.62 7.74
CA GLY A 358 -9.20 -19.87 8.40
C GLY A 358 -7.82 -19.84 9.05
N GLU A 359 -7.20 -21.02 9.23
CA GLU A 359 -5.92 -21.16 9.95
C GLU A 359 -4.74 -20.48 9.25
N ASP A 360 -4.77 -20.34 7.92
CA ASP A 360 -3.70 -19.71 7.15
C ASP A 360 -3.69 -18.17 7.33
N GLY A 361 -4.85 -17.58 7.64
CA GLY A 361 -5.01 -16.14 7.93
C GLY A 361 -4.51 -15.20 6.82
N ASP A 362 -4.57 -13.90 7.11
CA ASP A 362 -3.84 -12.87 6.38
C ASP A 362 -3.08 -12.02 7.40
N ALA A 363 -1.77 -11.89 7.22
CA ALA A 363 -0.89 -11.22 8.19
C ALA A 363 -1.34 -9.78 8.47
N LYS A 364 -1.77 -9.06 7.42
CA LYS A 364 -2.24 -7.67 7.54
C LYS A 364 -3.55 -7.56 8.31
N THR A 365 -4.49 -8.47 8.03
CA THR A 365 -5.78 -8.57 8.75
C THR A 365 -5.54 -8.83 10.23
N LEU A 366 -4.66 -9.79 10.56
CA LEU A 366 -4.31 -10.14 11.94
C LEU A 366 -3.54 -9.02 12.66
N GLU A 367 -2.60 -8.35 11.97
CA GLU A 367 -1.89 -7.20 12.52
C GLU A 367 -2.87 -6.07 12.86
N THR A 368 -3.75 -5.71 11.93
CA THR A 368 -4.75 -4.66 12.13
C THR A 368 -5.72 -5.03 13.25
N LEU A 369 -6.14 -6.29 13.34
CA LEU A 369 -7.01 -6.78 14.41
C LEU A 369 -6.31 -6.70 15.78
N GLY A 370 -5.05 -7.11 15.87
CA GLY A 370 -4.25 -7.00 17.07
C GLY A 370 -4.08 -5.55 17.54
N GLN A 371 -3.79 -4.64 16.61
CA GLN A 371 -3.69 -3.21 16.91
C GLN A 371 -5.04 -2.61 17.33
N ALA A 372 -6.13 -3.00 16.70
CA ALA A 372 -7.47 -2.56 17.09
C ALA A 372 -7.83 -3.02 18.51
N TYR A 373 -7.44 -4.25 18.89
CA TYR A 373 -7.58 -4.73 20.26
C TYR A 373 -6.79 -3.87 21.26
N LEU A 374 -5.51 -3.58 21.00
CA LEU A 374 -4.71 -2.70 21.87
C LEU A 374 -5.30 -1.30 21.97
N MET A 375 -5.70 -0.71 20.85
CA MET A 375 -6.27 0.63 20.87
C MET A 375 -7.58 0.66 21.68
N SER A 376 -8.36 -0.42 21.62
CA SER A 376 -9.61 -0.52 22.39
C SER A 376 -9.41 -0.57 23.91
N THR A 377 -8.24 -0.99 24.41
CA THR A 377 -8.00 -1.06 25.86
C THR A 377 -8.04 0.31 26.53
N GLY A 378 -7.66 1.37 25.81
CA GLY A 378 -7.75 2.76 26.29
C GLY A 378 -9.19 3.28 26.43
N LEU A 379 -10.19 2.53 25.95
CA LEU A 379 -11.60 2.91 25.90
C LEU A 379 -12.51 1.99 26.74
N ILE A 380 -11.92 1.03 27.44
CA ILE A 380 -12.59 0.05 28.30
C ILE A 380 -12.28 0.41 29.76
N GLU A 381 -13.29 0.37 30.62
CA GLU A 381 -13.13 0.62 32.07
C GLU A 381 -12.93 -0.67 32.87
N ASP A 382 -13.45 -1.79 32.37
CA ASP A 382 -13.39 -3.09 33.03
C ASP A 382 -11.99 -3.72 32.85
N GLU A 383 -11.26 -3.85 33.95
CA GLU A 383 -9.90 -4.39 33.99
C GLU A 383 -9.82 -5.83 33.45
N ASP A 384 -10.83 -6.67 33.70
CA ASP A 384 -10.85 -8.05 33.19
C ASP A 384 -10.98 -8.03 31.66
N MET A 385 -11.84 -7.17 31.14
CA MET A 385 -11.97 -6.98 29.68
C MET A 385 -10.71 -6.37 29.06
N ILE A 386 -9.99 -5.48 29.75
CA ILE A 386 -8.71 -4.96 29.29
C ILE A 386 -7.71 -6.11 29.13
N LEU A 387 -7.59 -6.98 30.14
CA LEU A 387 -6.69 -8.13 30.09
C LEU A 387 -7.05 -9.08 28.94
N GLU A 388 -8.33 -9.40 28.75
CA GLU A 388 -8.79 -10.22 27.62
C GLU A 388 -8.40 -9.61 26.26
N ARG A 389 -8.49 -8.28 26.11
CA ARG A 389 -8.11 -7.57 24.88
C ARG A 389 -6.61 -7.56 24.66
N VAL A 390 -5.82 -7.41 25.71
CA VAL A 390 -4.35 -7.49 25.63
C VAL A 390 -3.93 -8.90 25.23
N GLU A 391 -4.51 -9.94 25.81
CA GLU A 391 -4.23 -11.33 25.44
C GLU A 391 -4.61 -11.62 23.98
N ALA A 392 -5.80 -11.18 23.54
CA ALA A 392 -6.22 -11.30 22.15
C ALA A 392 -5.26 -10.55 21.20
N ALA A 393 -4.82 -9.34 21.58
CA ALA A 393 -3.85 -8.60 20.79
C ALA A 393 -2.51 -9.34 20.66
N LYS A 394 -1.98 -9.89 21.77
CA LYS A 394 -0.75 -10.68 21.77
C LYS A 394 -0.87 -11.90 20.86
N GLU A 395 -1.99 -12.62 20.92
CA GLU A 395 -2.26 -13.76 20.05
C GLU A 395 -2.24 -13.35 18.57
N LYS A 396 -3.00 -12.31 18.19
CA LYS A 396 -3.12 -11.90 16.79
C LYS A 396 -1.83 -11.33 16.22
N LEU A 397 -1.10 -10.50 16.98
CA LEU A 397 0.17 -9.93 16.54
C LEU A 397 1.27 -11.00 16.44
N SER A 398 1.31 -11.96 17.37
CA SER A 398 2.26 -13.08 17.29
C SER A 398 1.95 -13.98 16.11
N HIS A 399 0.68 -14.22 15.80
CA HIS A 399 0.27 -14.98 14.62
C HIS A 399 0.62 -14.24 13.33
N ALA A 400 0.33 -12.93 13.25
CA ALA A 400 0.74 -12.10 12.14
C ALA A 400 2.27 -12.15 11.92
N LEU A 401 3.07 -12.12 12.99
CA LEU A 401 4.52 -12.24 12.92
C LEU A 401 4.98 -13.63 12.46
N ALA A 402 4.24 -14.68 12.80
CA ALA A 402 4.53 -16.02 12.29
C ALA A 402 4.29 -16.12 10.77
N LEU A 403 3.30 -15.39 10.25
CA LEU A 403 3.02 -15.29 8.81
C LEU A 403 4.01 -14.35 8.08
N ASP A 404 4.49 -13.29 8.73
CA ASP A 404 5.51 -12.37 8.22
C ASP A 404 6.68 -12.14 9.21
N PRO A 405 7.62 -13.11 9.35
CA PRO A 405 8.69 -13.06 10.36
C PRO A 405 9.72 -11.94 10.18
N HIS A 406 9.71 -11.30 9.01
CA HIS A 406 10.70 -10.29 8.63
C HIS A 406 10.17 -8.87 8.75
N ASN A 407 8.93 -8.68 9.18
CA ASN A 407 8.40 -7.35 9.47
C ASN A 407 9.01 -6.80 10.79
N PRO A 408 9.93 -5.82 10.72
CA PRO A 408 10.60 -5.29 11.91
C PRO A 408 9.62 -4.51 12.82
N ASN A 409 8.61 -3.86 12.24
CA ASN A 409 7.61 -3.12 13.01
C ASN A 409 6.75 -4.10 13.82
N LEU A 410 6.26 -5.16 13.18
CA LEU A 410 5.48 -6.19 13.85
C LEU A 410 6.31 -6.94 14.90
N ARG A 411 7.59 -7.21 14.62
CA ARG A 411 8.52 -7.77 15.61
C ARG A 411 8.67 -6.84 16.82
N GLN A 412 8.89 -5.55 16.59
CA GLN A 412 9.01 -4.55 17.66
C GLN A 412 7.72 -4.46 18.49
N GLN A 413 6.54 -4.50 17.85
CA GLN A 413 5.24 -4.51 18.52
C GLN A 413 5.10 -5.76 19.42
N VAL A 414 5.42 -6.95 18.91
CA VAL A 414 5.36 -8.21 19.67
C VAL A 414 6.38 -8.21 20.81
N GLU A 415 7.61 -7.77 20.56
CA GLU A 415 8.65 -7.64 21.60
C GLU A 415 8.24 -6.68 22.72
N ALA A 416 7.63 -5.54 22.39
CA ALA A 416 7.14 -4.58 23.38
C ALA A 416 6.01 -5.15 24.25
N LEU A 417 5.17 -6.03 23.70
CA LEU A 417 4.03 -6.63 24.40
C LEU A 417 4.39 -7.90 25.17
N CYS A 418 5.35 -8.68 24.68
CA CYS A 418 5.75 -9.98 25.25
C CYS A 418 7.05 -9.91 26.05
N GLY A 419 7.88 -8.88 25.87
CA GLY A 419 9.18 -8.71 26.54
C GLY A 419 9.11 -8.29 28.01
N GLY A 420 7.92 -8.25 28.61
CA GLY A 420 7.71 -7.89 30.02
C GLY A 420 7.75 -9.06 31.02
N ASP A 421 7.81 -10.32 30.57
CA ASP A 421 7.59 -11.49 31.45
C ASP A 421 8.84 -12.06 32.14
N ASP A 422 10.05 -11.55 31.90
CA ASP A 422 11.28 -12.12 32.46
C ASP A 422 12.01 -11.27 33.53
N ASN A 423 11.42 -10.18 34.05
CA ASN A 423 12.10 -9.41 35.11
C ASN A 423 11.20 -8.62 36.08
N PHE A 424 10.09 -9.21 36.52
CA PHE A 424 9.48 -8.82 37.81
C PHE A 424 9.94 -9.81 38.87
N GLU A 425 11.16 -9.61 39.40
CA GLU A 425 11.48 -10.09 40.74
C GLU A 425 10.49 -9.42 41.69
N TYR A 426 9.48 -10.18 42.10
CA TYR A 426 8.73 -9.90 43.31
C TYR A 426 9.74 -9.90 44.46
N GLU A 427 10.25 -8.73 44.84
CA GLU A 427 10.78 -8.51 46.19
C GLU A 427 9.59 -8.46 47.16
N ASP A 428 8.97 -9.62 47.40
CA ASP A 428 8.10 -9.86 48.55
C ASP A 428 8.77 -10.97 49.37
N ASP A 429 9.38 -10.58 50.49
CA ASP A 429 8.97 -11.02 51.83
C ASP A 429 10.09 -10.79 52.86
N ASP A 430 9.82 -9.82 53.74
CA ASP A 430 9.85 -9.97 55.20
C ASP A 430 10.96 -10.82 55.84
N VAL A 431 11.88 -10.14 56.54
CA VAL A 431 12.41 -10.64 57.82
C VAL A 431 12.28 -9.56 58.87
N GLU A 432 11.21 -9.68 59.66
CA GLU A 432 11.12 -9.12 61.01
C GLU A 432 12.37 -9.48 61.82
N THR A 433 13.00 -8.49 62.44
CA THR A 433 13.76 -8.70 63.69
C THR A 433 13.60 -7.47 64.58
N GLU A 434 12.56 -7.48 65.40
CA GLU A 434 12.66 -6.85 66.72
C GLU A 434 13.40 -7.82 67.64
N GLU A 435 14.46 -7.38 68.30
CA GLU A 435 14.78 -7.76 69.69
C GLU A 435 15.85 -6.81 70.27
N ASP A 436 15.35 -5.91 71.12
CA ASP A 436 15.89 -5.48 72.42
C ASP A 436 17.38 -5.63 72.76
N GLY A 437 17.93 -4.56 73.36
CA GLY A 437 18.95 -4.72 74.40
C GLY A 437 19.95 -3.58 74.55
N ASN A 438 19.56 -2.56 75.34
CA ASN A 438 20.36 -1.88 76.37
C ASN A 438 21.91 -1.87 76.24
N ASP A 439 22.52 -0.69 76.28
CA ASP A 439 23.28 -0.30 77.49
C ASP A 439 23.58 1.21 77.52
N GLU A 440 23.41 1.73 78.72
CA GLU A 440 23.68 3.06 79.22
C GLU A 440 25.18 3.42 79.07
N ASP A 441 25.50 4.69 78.80
CA ASP A 441 26.38 5.41 79.74
C ASP A 441 26.44 6.94 79.48
N ASN A 442 26.33 7.63 80.61
CA ASN A 442 26.41 9.07 80.86
C ASN A 442 27.75 9.72 80.48
N ALA A 443 27.70 11.04 80.22
CA ALA A 443 28.48 12.11 80.87
C ALA A 443 28.54 13.31 79.90
N GLU A 444 27.77 14.39 80.13
CA GLU A 444 28.10 15.55 80.99
C GLU A 444 28.92 16.64 80.28
N GLU A 445 28.66 17.88 80.74
CA GLU A 445 29.29 19.19 80.45
C GLU A 445 28.67 19.99 79.29
N GLU A 446 27.81 20.99 79.54
CA GLU A 446 28.10 22.35 80.09
C GLU A 446 29.18 23.04 79.21
N ASP A 447 28.94 24.15 78.52
CA ASP A 447 28.53 25.46 79.04
C ASP A 447 28.09 26.42 77.89
N GLU A 448 27.20 27.34 78.27
CA GLU A 448 26.96 28.75 77.84
C GLU A 448 26.98 29.18 76.36
#